data_AF-A0A929FT82-F1
#
_entry.id   AF-A0A929FT82-F1
#
_cell.length_a   1.000
_cell.length_b   1.000
_cell.length_c   1.000
_cell.angle_alpha   90.00
_cell.angle_beta   90.00
_cell.angle_gamma   90.00
#
_symmetry.space_group_name_H-M   'P 1'
#
loop_
_entity.id
_entity.type
_entity.pdbx_description
1 polymer ?
#
loop_
_entity_poly.entity_id
_entity_poly.type
_entity_poly.pdbx_seq_one_letter_code
_entity_poly.pdbx_strand_id
1 'polypeptide(L)'
;MSLSAISFPLAVLAQRPPLEKQQETAAAVTSTDGTVMVKLSNNTNTQISYRAIGHTENRVLLGGEEIVLRDLPVPITIVAVREDDGLLNFIVTGSESDFLEVSLNEVPSPDKSENTIRIQNDGQIFLY
;
A
#
# COMPACT_ATOMS: atom_id res chain seq x y z
N MET A 1 19.67 -56.54 37.85
CA MET A 1 19.69 -55.82 36.57
C MET A 1 18.28 -55.25 36.40
N SER A 2 17.99 -54.00 36.80
CA SER A 2 17.95 -52.79 35.95
C SER A 2 17.41 -53.11 34.54
N LEU A 3 16.29 -52.56 34.06
CA LEU A 3 16.02 -51.13 33.86
C LEU A 3 14.58 -50.69 34.19
N SER A 4 14.48 -49.45 34.67
CA SER A 4 13.28 -48.60 34.67
C SER A 4 13.07 -47.93 33.29
N ALA A 5 11.82 -47.61 32.95
CA ALA A 5 11.44 -46.45 32.11
C ALA A 5 9.95 -46.13 32.38
N ILE A 6 9.63 -45.22 33.31
CA ILE A 6 9.37 -43.78 33.12
C ILE A 6 8.03 -43.51 32.43
N SER A 7 7.13 -42.90 33.21
CA SER A 7 5.86 -42.31 32.79
C SER A 7 5.99 -40.78 32.70
N PHE A 8 5.13 -40.18 31.85
CA PHE A 8 4.66 -38.78 31.78
C PHE A 8 5.39 -37.77 30.86
N PRO A 9 4.73 -36.65 30.44
CA PRO A 9 3.66 -36.57 29.43
C PRO A 9 3.89 -35.35 28.49
N LEU A 10 2.90 -34.93 27.68
CA LEU A 10 2.38 -33.54 27.59
C LEU A 10 1.80 -33.22 26.21
N ALA A 11 0.56 -32.74 26.28
CA ALA A 11 -0.14 -31.88 25.34
C ALA A 11 0.68 -31.40 24.14
N VAL A 12 0.30 -31.87 22.95
CA VAL A 12 0.49 -31.10 21.72
C VAL A 12 -0.27 -29.80 21.90
N LEU A 13 0.42 -28.77 22.37
CA LEU A 13 -0.03 -27.39 22.19
C LEU A 13 -0.17 -27.22 20.68
N ALA A 14 -1.41 -27.25 20.20
CA ALA A 14 -1.74 -26.82 18.86
C ALA A 14 -1.27 -25.36 18.76
N GLN A 15 -0.06 -25.16 18.24
CA GLN A 15 0.40 -23.87 17.77
C GLN A 15 -0.54 -23.54 16.61
N ARG A 16 -1.61 -22.80 16.89
CA ARG A 16 -2.36 -22.15 15.82
C ARG A 16 -1.33 -21.32 15.05
N PRO A 17 -1.25 -21.44 13.72
CA PRO A 17 -0.41 -20.52 12.96
C PRO A 17 -0.78 -19.09 13.39
N PRO A 18 0.19 -18.18 13.49
CA PRO A 18 -0.10 -16.78 13.77
C PRO A 18 -1.25 -16.35 12.86
N LEU A 19 -2.28 -15.72 13.43
CA LEU A 19 -3.33 -15.12 12.62
C LEU A 19 -2.61 -14.15 11.68
N GLU A 20 -2.61 -14.45 10.38
CA GLU A 20 -2.05 -13.54 9.38
C GLU A 20 -2.73 -12.19 9.61
N LYS A 21 -1.93 -11.14 9.80
CA LYS A 21 -2.45 -9.79 9.97
C LYS A 21 -3.21 -9.49 8.66
N GLN A 22 -4.53 -9.62 8.66
CA GLN A 22 -5.33 -9.27 7.50
C GLN A 22 -5.02 -7.82 7.18
N GLN A 23 -4.51 -7.59 5.98
CA GLN A 23 -4.21 -6.24 5.54
C GLN A 23 -5.53 -5.49 5.43
N GLU A 24 -5.68 -4.47 6.26
CA GLU A 24 -6.91 -3.69 6.33
C GLU A 24 -7.03 -2.86 5.05
N THR A 25 -8.25 -2.81 4.51
CA THR A 25 -8.58 -1.94 3.38
C THR A 25 -8.43 -0.49 3.83
N ALA A 26 -7.57 0.27 3.15
CA ALA A 26 -7.29 1.66 3.51
C ALA A 26 -8.41 2.62 3.07
N ALA A 27 -9.03 2.34 1.92
CA ALA A 27 -10.16 3.06 1.35
C ALA A 27 -10.82 2.23 0.23
N ALA A 28 -11.89 2.76 -0.36
CA ALA A 28 -12.48 2.23 -1.58
C ALA A 28 -12.70 3.37 -2.59
N VAL A 29 -12.73 3.01 -3.87
CA VAL A 29 -13.05 3.90 -5.01
C VAL A 29 -13.96 3.15 -5.97
N THR A 30 -14.93 3.83 -6.59
CA THR A 30 -15.84 3.21 -7.57
C THR A 30 -15.24 3.34 -8.96
N SER A 31 -14.98 2.27 -9.70
CA SER A 31 -14.52 2.42 -11.09
C SER A 31 -15.67 2.83 -12.01
N THR A 32 -15.44 3.82 -12.90
CA THR A 32 -16.33 4.14 -14.02
C THR A 32 -15.71 3.57 -15.29
N ASP A 33 -16.48 2.77 -16.04
CA ASP A 33 -16.03 2.06 -17.24
C ASP A 33 -14.74 1.23 -17.04
N GLY A 34 -14.55 0.70 -15.83
CA GLY A 34 -13.38 -0.10 -15.46
C GLY A 34 -12.10 0.71 -15.23
N THR A 35 -12.22 2.04 -15.11
CA THR A 35 -11.09 2.94 -14.83
C THR A 35 -11.32 3.82 -13.62
N VAL A 36 -10.23 4.37 -13.10
CA VAL A 36 -10.22 5.35 -12.00
C VAL A 36 -9.29 6.51 -12.35
N MET A 37 -9.53 7.64 -11.68
CA MET A 37 -8.64 8.79 -11.64
C MET A 37 -7.94 8.86 -10.29
N VAL A 38 -6.65 9.15 -10.29
CA VAL A 38 -5.85 9.27 -9.06
C VAL A 38 -5.11 10.60 -9.05
N LYS A 39 -5.41 11.46 -8.07
CA LYS A 39 -4.63 12.67 -7.80
C LYS A 39 -3.52 12.34 -6.81
N LEU A 40 -2.27 12.55 -7.22
CA LEU A 40 -1.10 12.46 -6.35
C LEU A 40 -0.67 13.88 -5.96
N SER A 41 -0.55 14.14 -4.66
CA SER A 41 -0.02 15.39 -4.10
C SER A 41 1.28 15.11 -3.36
N ASN A 42 2.39 15.67 -3.81
CA ASN A 42 3.68 15.56 -3.13
C ASN A 42 3.77 16.63 -2.03
N ASN A 43 3.47 16.26 -0.79
CA ASN A 43 3.54 17.18 0.36
C ASN A 43 4.94 17.23 0.99
N THR A 44 5.93 16.57 0.37
CA THR A 44 7.33 16.65 0.79
C THR A 44 8.02 17.84 0.15
N ASN A 45 9.23 18.15 0.61
CA ASN A 45 10.11 19.14 -0.03
C ASN A 45 11.10 18.50 -1.02
N THR A 46 10.94 17.21 -1.32
CA THR A 46 11.85 16.45 -2.19
C THR A 46 11.09 15.95 -3.42
N GLN A 47 11.80 15.79 -4.54
CA GLN A 47 11.25 15.14 -5.73
C GLN A 47 10.92 13.66 -5.48
N ILE A 48 9.79 13.23 -6.04
CA ILE A 48 9.32 11.84 -5.98
C ILE A 48 9.26 11.27 -7.39
N SER A 49 9.94 10.14 -7.61
CA SER A 49 9.70 9.30 -8.79
C SER A 49 8.45 8.47 -8.58
N TYR A 50 7.56 8.42 -9.56
CA TYR A 50 6.32 7.64 -9.48
C TYR A 50 5.96 6.98 -10.81
N ARG A 51 5.21 5.88 -10.72
CA ARG A 51 4.70 5.15 -11.89
C ARG A 51 3.45 4.35 -11.55
N ALA A 52 2.46 4.35 -12.45
CA ALA A 52 1.43 3.31 -12.49
C ALA A 52 1.98 2.12 -13.29
N ILE A 53 2.22 1.01 -12.61
CA ILE A 53 2.93 -0.16 -13.15
C ILE A 53 2.21 -0.70 -14.39
N GLY A 54 2.95 -0.84 -15.49
CA GLY A 54 2.42 -1.34 -16.76
C GLY A 54 1.53 -0.35 -17.53
N HIS A 55 1.28 0.85 -17.01
CA HIS A 55 0.37 1.82 -17.62
C HIS A 55 1.02 3.17 -17.94
N THR A 56 1.89 3.69 -17.08
CA THR A 56 2.68 4.91 -17.36
C THR A 56 4.15 4.58 -17.47
N GLU A 57 4.96 5.51 -17.99
CA GLU A 57 6.42 5.52 -17.74
C GLU A 57 6.72 6.07 -16.34
N ASN A 58 7.98 5.94 -15.90
CA ASN A 58 8.46 6.62 -14.70
C ASN A 58 8.42 8.14 -14.91
N ARG A 59 7.93 8.87 -13.92
CA ARG A 59 7.79 10.33 -13.96
C ARG A 59 8.25 10.93 -12.63
N VAL A 60 8.55 12.22 -12.64
CA VAL A 60 8.95 12.96 -11.43
C VAL A 60 7.84 13.93 -11.05
N LEU A 61 7.55 14.01 -9.75
CA LEU A 61 6.67 15.00 -9.13
C LEU A 61 7.50 15.84 -8.17
N LEU A 62 7.64 17.14 -8.40
CA LEU A 62 8.42 18.01 -7.54
C LEU A 62 7.73 18.21 -6.19
N GLY A 63 8.49 18.65 -5.18
CA GLY A 63 7.93 18.98 -3.87
C GLY A 63 6.86 20.08 -3.96
N GLY A 64 5.71 19.85 -3.33
CA GLY A 64 4.54 20.74 -3.40
C GLY A 64 3.72 20.65 -4.69
N GLU A 65 4.08 19.80 -5.65
CA GLU A 65 3.31 19.62 -6.87
C GLU A 65 2.20 18.58 -6.72
N GLU A 66 1.18 18.72 -7.59
CA GLU A 66 0.10 17.76 -7.74
C GLU A 66 -0.04 17.32 -9.20
N ILE A 67 -0.49 16.09 -9.41
CA ILE A 67 -0.80 15.56 -10.74
C ILE A 67 -2.03 14.66 -10.68
N VAL A 68 -2.86 14.69 -11.72
CA VAL A 68 -3.96 13.75 -11.90
C VAL A 68 -3.61 12.72 -12.97
N LEU A 69 -3.54 11.46 -12.56
CA LEU A 69 -3.46 10.30 -13.44
C LEU A 69 -4.88 9.92 -13.84
N ARG A 70 -5.15 9.89 -15.15
CA ARG A 70 -6.48 9.61 -15.70
C ARG A 70 -6.49 8.24 -16.38
N ASP A 71 -7.70 7.69 -16.53
CA ASP A 71 -7.97 6.46 -17.29
C ASP A 71 -7.14 5.26 -16.81
N LEU A 72 -6.85 5.20 -15.51
CA LEU A 72 -6.10 4.08 -14.94
C LEU A 72 -7.00 2.85 -14.86
N PRO A 73 -6.68 1.73 -15.54
CA PRO A 73 -7.52 0.53 -15.50
C PRO A 73 -7.48 -0.11 -14.12
N VAL A 74 -8.59 -0.66 -13.61
CA VAL A 74 -8.55 -1.51 -12.41
C VAL A 74 -8.43 -3.00 -12.81
N PRO A 75 -7.56 -3.79 -12.14
CA PRO A 75 -6.69 -3.43 -11.04
C PRO A 75 -5.43 -2.68 -11.49
N ILE A 76 -4.88 -1.82 -10.63
CA ILE A 76 -3.62 -1.10 -10.88
C ILE A 76 -2.77 -1.01 -9.62
N THR A 77 -1.46 -0.94 -9.82
CA THR A 77 -0.48 -0.65 -8.78
C THR A 77 0.23 0.66 -9.10
N ILE A 78 0.28 1.58 -8.13
CA ILE A 78 1.03 2.83 -8.22
C ILE A 78 2.13 2.76 -7.18
N VAL A 79 3.37 3.01 -7.61
CA VAL A 79 4.54 3.08 -6.74
C VAL A 79 5.10 4.49 -6.76
N ALA A 80 5.63 4.95 -5.63
CA ALA A 80 6.37 6.20 -5.55
C ALA A 80 7.58 6.06 -4.63
N VAL A 81 8.69 6.70 -4.99
CA VAL A 81 9.96 6.65 -4.25
C VAL A 81 10.52 8.05 -4.16
N ARG A 82 10.93 8.48 -2.97
CA ARG A 82 11.70 9.72 -2.82
C ARG A 82 13.11 9.51 -3.33
N GLU A 83 13.61 10.48 -4.08
CA GLU A 83 14.94 10.41 -4.69
C GLU A 83 16.10 10.62 -3.70
N ASP A 84 15.78 11.06 -2.48
CA ASP A 84 16.74 11.16 -1.36
C ASP A 84 16.76 9.92 -0.46
N ASP A 85 16.18 8.80 -0.91
CA ASP A 85 15.98 7.55 -0.15
C ASP A 85 15.17 7.72 1.15
N GLY A 86 14.49 8.86 1.30
CA GLY A 86 13.61 9.11 2.43
C GLY A 86 12.33 8.28 2.37
N LEU A 87 11.69 8.14 3.53
CA LEU A 87 10.48 7.35 3.68
C LEU A 87 9.23 8.17 3.31
N LEU A 88 8.21 7.47 2.83
CA LEU A 88 6.91 8.03 2.47
C LEU A 88 5.80 7.33 3.25
N ASN A 89 4.77 8.07 3.60
CA ASN A 89 3.48 7.52 4.03
C ASN A 89 2.40 8.08 3.11
N PHE A 90 1.57 7.18 2.58
CA PHE A 90 0.47 7.57 1.72
C PHE A 90 -0.78 7.78 2.56
N ILE A 91 -1.45 8.92 2.37
CA ILE A 91 -2.76 9.17 2.96
C ILE A 91 -3.77 9.17 1.82
N VAL A 92 -4.64 8.17 1.82
CA VAL A 92 -5.69 8.02 0.82
C VAL A 92 -6.99 8.62 1.33
N THR A 93 -7.61 9.44 0.51
CA THR A 93 -8.99 9.88 0.72
C THR A 93 -9.81 9.38 -0.46
N GLY A 94 -10.44 8.23 -0.26
CA GLY A 94 -11.40 7.68 -1.21
C GLY A 94 -12.73 8.44 -1.14
N SER A 95 -13.45 8.43 -2.24
CA SER A 95 -14.84 8.85 -2.32
C SER A 95 -15.64 7.74 -3.00
N GLU A 96 -16.97 7.70 -2.86
CA GLU A 96 -17.81 6.76 -3.62
C GLU A 96 -17.86 7.07 -5.14
N SER A 97 -16.94 7.90 -5.64
CA SER A 97 -16.75 8.22 -7.06
C SER A 97 -15.53 7.48 -7.64
N ASP A 98 -15.22 7.75 -8.91
CA ASP A 98 -14.03 7.25 -9.62
C ASP A 98 -12.75 8.03 -9.35
N PHE A 99 -12.80 8.95 -8.38
CA PHE A 99 -11.69 9.82 -8.03
C PHE A 99 -11.11 9.47 -6.66
N LEU A 100 -9.81 9.16 -6.66
CA LEU A 100 -9.01 8.90 -5.47
C LEU A 100 -8.00 10.03 -5.26
N GLU A 101 -7.99 10.62 -4.07
CA GLU A 101 -6.93 11.54 -3.66
C GLU A 101 -5.88 10.83 -2.81
N VAL A 102 -4.61 11.11 -3.11
CA VAL A 102 -3.45 10.52 -2.42
C VAL A 102 -2.46 11.63 -2.06
N SER A 103 -2.23 11.81 -0.77
CA SER A 103 -1.17 12.68 -0.27
C SER A 103 0.07 11.86 0.08
N LEU A 104 1.23 12.25 -0.47
CA LEU A 104 2.54 11.65 -0.23
C LEU A 104 3.26 12.47 0.83
N ASN A 105 3.43 11.92 2.03
CA ASN A 105 4.00 12.65 3.17
C ASN A 105 5.29 12.00 3.65
N GLU A 106 6.20 12.81 4.18
CA GLU A 106 7.41 12.31 4.82
C GLU A 106 7.11 11.67 6.19
N VAL A 107 7.80 10.57 6.50
CA VAL A 107 7.76 9.94 7.83
C VAL A 107 9.16 9.62 8.34
N PRO A 108 9.41 9.70 9.66
CA PRO A 108 10.74 9.47 10.22
C PRO A 108 11.07 7.99 10.47
N SER A 109 10.11 7.07 10.34
CA SER A 109 10.25 5.68 10.78
C SER A 109 9.75 4.68 9.73
N PRO A 110 10.50 3.59 9.47
CA PRO A 110 10.10 2.54 8.50
C PRO A 110 8.75 1.88 8.80
N ASP A 111 8.37 1.75 10.07
CA ASP A 111 7.12 1.08 10.48
C ASP A 111 5.84 1.82 10.05
N LYS A 112 5.99 3.04 9.54
CA LYS A 112 4.92 3.88 8.99
C LYS A 112 5.12 4.18 7.51
N SER A 113 6.10 3.52 6.90
CA SER A 113 6.43 3.76 5.50
C SER A 113 5.53 2.92 4.63
N GLU A 114 4.81 3.58 3.75
CA GLU A 114 3.99 2.98 2.70
C GLU A 114 4.29 3.76 1.42
N ASN A 115 4.71 3.05 0.39
CA ASN A 115 5.17 3.62 -0.87
C ASN A 115 4.45 3.07 -2.10
N THR A 116 3.50 2.15 -1.87
CA THR A 116 2.77 1.46 -2.92
C THR A 116 1.27 1.47 -2.63
N ILE A 117 0.48 1.87 -3.63
CA ILE A 117 -0.98 1.70 -3.67
C ILE A 117 -1.30 0.53 -4.58
N ARG A 118 -2.19 -0.34 -4.12
CA ARG A 118 -2.86 -1.31 -4.99
C ARG A 118 -4.36 -1.08 -4.96
N ILE A 119 -4.93 -0.82 -6.12
CA ILE A 119 -6.38 -0.75 -6.34
C ILE A 119 -6.81 -2.07 -6.95
N GLN A 120 -7.70 -2.80 -6.28
CA GLN A 120 -8.22 -4.08 -6.76
C GLN A 120 -9.38 -3.91 -7.75
N ASN A 121 -9.78 -5.02 -8.39
CA ASN A 121 -10.90 -5.04 -9.35
C ASN A 121 -12.23 -4.54 -8.77
N ASP A 122 -12.43 -4.73 -7.46
CA ASP A 122 -13.62 -4.29 -6.74
C ASP A 122 -13.47 -2.88 -6.13
N GLY A 123 -12.39 -2.18 -6.48
CA GLY A 123 -12.12 -0.82 -6.00
C GLY A 123 -11.53 -0.73 -4.60
N GLN A 124 -11.29 -1.86 -3.92
CA GLN A 124 -10.63 -1.85 -2.62
C GLN A 124 -9.16 -1.41 -2.75
N ILE A 125 -8.73 -0.53 -1.83
CA ILE A 125 -7.41 0.07 -1.84
C ILE A 125 -6.58 -0.49 -0.69
N PHE A 126 -5.35 -0.93 -1.02
CA PHE A 126 -4.37 -1.44 -0.08
C PHE A 126 -3.08 -0.62 -0.18
N LEU A 127 -2.45 -0.36 0.97
CA LEU A 127 -1.18 0.35 1.09
C LEU A 127 -0.09 -0.63 1.56
N TYR A 128 1.09 -0.55 0.96
CA TYR A 128 2.27 -1.37 1.28
C TYR A 128 3.52 -0.51 1.41
#